data_AF-A0A1W9NYU9-F1
#
_entry.id   AF-A0A1W9NYU9-F1
#
_cell.length_a   1.000
_cell.length_b   1.000
_cell.length_c   1.000
_cell.angle_alpha   90.00
_cell.angle_beta   90.00
_cell.angle_gamma   90.00
#
_symmetry.space_group_name_H-M   'P 1'
#
loop_
_entity.id
_entity.type
_entity.pdbx_description
1 polymer ?
#
loop_
_entity_poly.entity_id
_entity_poly.type
_entity_poly.pdbx_seq_one_letter_code
_entity_poly.pdbx_strand_id
1 'polypeptide(L)'
;MPPSWGSIFLLGARSNGELWATSTAAGPAFEGVGLSSGMMATTGAIYQIKIKDVGSSLEIKTIGRGKPRGICGTGFVDLLSIALRQKWIRDNGRITNRQNKIEVRPQVGLGQEDIRKLQMALAAIKTGVKLLMSKLKLDYSELDTIYLAGAFGTELNIHHAMDIGLLPQIDPAKVVFIGNASLAGARCLLLNYPLRKKLTAWVKKIKFLSLAQEKEFQDTFLKSLNLEPFPQKGKKGKYI
;
A
#
# COMPACT_ATOMS: atom_id res chain seq x y z
N MET A 1 25.77 -4.31 1.80
CA MET A 1 24.71 -5.07 2.50
C MET A 1 23.71 -5.53 1.47
N PRO A 2 23.38 -6.84 1.36
CA PRO A 2 22.23 -7.26 0.59
C PRO A 2 20.96 -6.67 1.23
N PRO A 3 19.93 -6.25 0.46
CA PRO A 3 18.71 -5.69 1.04
C PRO A 3 18.06 -6.73 1.95
N SER A 4 17.71 -6.29 3.16
CA SER A 4 17.07 -7.08 4.19
C SER A 4 15.85 -7.82 3.67
N TRP A 5 15.76 -9.10 4.05
CA TRP A 5 14.56 -9.91 3.94
C TRP A 5 13.36 -9.17 4.55
N GLY A 6 12.37 -8.88 3.71
CA GLY A 6 10.99 -8.56 4.09
C GLY A 6 10.77 -7.24 4.82
N SER A 7 10.42 -6.17 4.10
CA SER A 7 9.75 -5.03 4.71
C SER A 7 8.44 -5.48 5.36
N ILE A 8 8.33 -5.23 6.66
CA ILE A 8 7.15 -5.57 7.47
C ILE A 8 6.21 -4.37 7.48
N PHE A 9 4.94 -4.61 7.21
CA PHE A 9 3.89 -3.63 7.43
C PHE A 9 3.21 -3.90 8.76
N LEU A 10 3.23 -2.91 9.64
CA LEU A 10 2.49 -2.93 10.90
C LEU A 10 1.11 -2.31 10.65
N LEU A 11 0.08 -3.02 11.10
CA LEU A 11 -1.30 -2.57 11.00
C LEU A 11 -1.89 -2.53 12.40
N GLY A 12 -2.57 -1.44 12.74
CA GLY A 12 -3.25 -1.27 14.00
C GLY A 12 -4.66 -0.76 13.76
N ALA A 13 -5.61 -1.26 14.55
CA ALA A 13 -6.99 -0.81 14.50
C ALA A 13 -7.52 -0.62 15.92
N ARG A 14 -8.30 0.44 16.13
CA ARG A 14 -8.88 0.78 17.42
C ARG A 14 -10.36 1.06 17.24
N SER A 15 -11.18 0.45 18.09
CA SER A 15 -12.62 0.74 18.17
C SER A 15 -13.15 0.41 19.55
N ASN A 16 -14.06 1.23 20.09
CA ASN A 16 -14.71 1.04 21.39
C ASN A 16 -13.74 0.71 22.55
N GLY A 17 -12.55 1.32 22.54
CA GLY A 17 -11.51 1.08 23.55
C GLY A 17 -10.69 -0.19 23.37
N GLU A 18 -11.02 -1.05 22.41
CA GLU A 18 -10.19 -2.18 22.00
C GLU A 18 -9.12 -1.73 21.02
N LEU A 19 -7.90 -2.26 21.19
CA LEU A 19 -6.77 -2.03 20.28
C LEU A 19 -6.25 -3.37 19.80
N TRP A 20 -6.23 -3.54 18.49
CA TRP A 20 -5.67 -4.71 17.82
C TRP A 20 -4.49 -4.29 16.97
N ALA A 21 -3.47 -5.14 16.89
CA ALA A 21 -2.34 -4.94 16.01
C ALA A 21 -1.94 -6.24 15.33
N THR A 22 -1.41 -6.14 14.13
CA THR A 22 -0.82 -7.25 13.40
C THR A 22 0.36 -6.77 12.54
N SER A 23 1.07 -7.72 11.96
CA SER A 23 2.17 -7.49 11.05
C SER A 23 2.04 -8.39 9.83
N THR A 24 2.40 -7.88 8.67
CA THR A 24 2.38 -8.65 7.43
C THR A 24 3.69 -8.51 6.66
N ALA A 25 4.17 -9.62 6.11
CA ALA A 25 5.38 -9.68 5.29
C ALA A 25 5.04 -9.29 3.85
N ALA A 26 4.87 -7.98 3.61
CA ALA A 26 4.56 -7.48 2.27
C ALA A 26 5.80 -7.49 1.35
N GLY A 27 7.00 -7.50 1.94
CA GLY A 27 8.23 -7.40 1.17
C GLY A 27 8.50 -5.97 0.68
N PRO A 28 9.71 -5.73 0.14
CA PRO A 28 10.19 -4.37 -0.11
C PRO A 28 9.79 -3.81 -1.49
N ALA A 29 8.79 -4.41 -2.15
CA ALA A 29 8.41 -4.05 -3.52
C ALA A 29 8.04 -2.55 -3.64
N PHE A 30 7.26 -2.02 -2.71
CA PHE A 30 6.90 -0.60 -2.69
C PHE A 30 8.02 0.33 -2.21
N GLU A 31 9.16 -0.21 -1.76
CA GLU A 31 10.40 0.55 -1.54
C GLU A 31 11.24 0.63 -2.83
N GLY A 32 10.76 0.01 -3.92
CA GLY A 32 11.45 -0.08 -5.20
C GLY A 32 12.51 -1.18 -5.25
N VAL A 33 12.62 -2.03 -4.22
CA VAL A 33 13.65 -3.08 -4.16
C VAL A 33 13.15 -4.33 -4.87
N GLY A 34 13.99 -4.90 -5.73
CA GLY A 34 13.70 -6.14 -6.45
C GLY A 34 12.73 -5.99 -7.62
N LEU A 35 12.35 -4.76 -7.99
CA LEU A 35 11.58 -4.46 -9.20
C LEU A 35 12.52 -3.97 -10.31
N SER A 36 12.26 -4.36 -11.55
CA SER A 36 13.16 -4.12 -12.69
C SER A 36 13.54 -2.65 -12.90
N SER A 37 12.55 -1.76 -12.74
CA SER A 37 12.72 -0.31 -12.80
C SER A 37 12.54 0.35 -11.43
N GLY A 38 12.60 -0.42 -10.34
CA GLY A 38 12.36 0.09 -9.01
C GLY A 38 13.56 0.86 -8.45
N MET A 39 13.28 1.95 -7.75
CA MET A 39 14.30 2.68 -7.00
C MET A 39 13.71 3.40 -5.78
N MET A 40 14.58 3.75 -4.83
CA MET A 40 14.21 4.63 -3.72
C MET A 40 13.78 6.01 -4.22
N ALA A 41 12.93 6.69 -3.44
CA ALA A 41 12.47 8.06 -3.68
C ALA A 41 13.62 9.09 -3.56
N THR A 42 14.45 9.14 -4.59
CA THR A 42 15.64 10.01 -4.72
C THR A 42 15.66 10.66 -6.11
N THR A 43 16.59 11.58 -6.38
CA THR A 43 16.66 12.31 -7.64
C THR A 43 16.61 11.40 -8.87
N GLY A 44 15.65 11.66 -9.76
CA GLY A 44 15.36 10.86 -10.95
C GLY A 44 14.30 9.76 -10.75
N ALA A 45 13.84 9.52 -9.52
CA ALA A 45 12.71 8.60 -9.29
C ALA A 45 11.40 9.23 -9.76
N ILE A 46 10.65 8.49 -10.58
CA ILE A 46 9.27 8.82 -10.91
C ILE A 46 8.41 8.58 -9.67
N TYR A 47 7.79 9.63 -9.16
CA TYR A 47 6.96 9.59 -7.95
C TYR A 47 5.48 9.85 -8.22
N GLN A 48 5.16 10.40 -9.39
CA GLN A 48 3.79 10.65 -9.82
C GLN A 48 3.64 10.33 -11.30
N ILE A 49 2.55 9.67 -11.67
CA ILE A 49 2.19 9.34 -13.05
C ILE A 49 0.71 9.69 -13.27
N LYS A 50 0.42 10.35 -14.38
CA LYS A 50 -0.94 10.73 -14.80
C LYS A 50 -1.16 10.38 -16.27
N ILE A 51 -2.41 10.12 -16.64
CA ILE A 51 -2.82 10.03 -18.03
C ILE A 51 -3.12 11.46 -18.52
N LYS A 52 -2.62 11.82 -19.70
CA LYS A 52 -3.05 13.05 -20.38
C LYS A 52 -4.39 12.83 -21.09
N ASP A 53 -5.26 13.83 -21.06
CA ASP A 53 -6.62 13.78 -21.62
C ASP A 53 -6.67 13.44 -23.12
N VAL A 54 -5.54 13.58 -23.83
CA VAL A 54 -5.43 13.26 -25.26
C VAL A 54 -4.37 12.18 -25.50
N GLY A 55 -4.78 11.06 -26.08
CA GLY A 55 -3.90 10.07 -26.72
C GLY A 55 -3.24 9.02 -25.81
N SER A 56 -3.78 8.74 -24.63
CA SER A 56 -3.26 7.71 -23.70
C SER A 56 -1.79 7.90 -23.29
N SER A 57 -1.25 9.11 -23.47
CA SER A 57 0.14 9.42 -23.14
C SER A 57 0.30 9.66 -21.64
N LEU A 58 1.41 9.21 -21.07
CA LEU A 58 1.70 9.32 -19.63
C LEU A 58 2.52 10.58 -19.32
N GLU A 59 1.97 11.44 -18.49
CA GLU A 59 2.69 12.51 -17.81
C GLU A 59 3.34 11.98 -16.54
N ILE A 60 4.58 12.39 -16.27
CA ILE A 60 5.35 11.94 -15.11
C ILE A 60 5.95 13.13 -14.39
N LYS A 61 6.16 12.98 -13.08
CA LYS A 61 7.04 13.86 -12.30
C LYS A 61 8.15 13.06 -11.65
N THR A 62 9.34 13.64 -11.67
CA THR A 62 10.55 13.07 -11.07
C THR A 62 11.02 13.91 -9.89
N ILE A 63 11.57 13.26 -8.87
CA ILE A 63 12.23 13.97 -7.78
C ILE A 63 13.46 14.69 -8.34
N GLY A 64 13.63 15.96 -8.00
CA GLY A 64 14.70 16.82 -8.53
C GLY A 64 14.52 17.26 -9.98
N ARG A 65 13.36 17.00 -10.62
CA ARG A 65 13.01 17.45 -11.99
C ARG A 65 13.98 16.99 -13.09
N GLY A 66 14.76 15.94 -12.84
CA GLY A 66 15.73 15.38 -13.77
C GLY A 66 15.16 14.28 -14.66
N LYS A 67 16.04 13.67 -15.48
CA LYS A 67 15.69 12.49 -16.31
C LYS A 67 15.24 11.32 -15.42
N PRO A 68 14.19 10.58 -15.82
CA PRO A 68 13.71 9.43 -15.07
C PRO A 68 14.75 8.31 -15.09
N ARG A 69 15.05 7.75 -13.91
CA ARG A 69 16.01 6.64 -13.73
C ARG A 69 15.34 5.35 -13.25
N GLY A 70 14.11 5.47 -12.77
CA GLY A 70 13.33 4.40 -12.18
C GLY A 70 12.04 4.95 -11.56
N ILE A 71 11.30 4.07 -10.91
CA ILE A 71 9.99 4.34 -10.32
C ILE A 71 10.09 4.02 -8.81
N CYS A 72 9.59 4.92 -7.97
CA CYS A 72 9.49 4.68 -6.53
C CYS A 72 8.08 4.20 -6.15
N GLY A 73 7.86 3.86 -4.88
CA GLY A 73 6.61 3.28 -4.39
C GLY A 73 5.34 4.00 -4.84
N THR A 74 5.27 5.33 -4.70
CA THR A 74 4.11 6.13 -5.11
C THR A 74 3.89 6.09 -6.62
N GLY A 75 4.98 6.11 -7.41
CA GLY A 75 4.92 5.95 -8.86
C GLY A 75 4.39 4.59 -9.29
N PHE A 76 4.73 3.52 -8.57
CA PHE A 76 4.16 2.18 -8.84
C PHE A 76 2.69 2.08 -8.49
N VAL A 77 2.25 2.72 -7.39
CA VAL A 77 0.82 2.83 -7.05
C VAL A 77 0.05 3.51 -8.17
N ASP A 78 0.56 4.65 -8.66
CA ASP A 78 -0.05 5.37 -9.78
C ASP A 78 -0.10 4.51 -11.05
N LEU A 79 1.02 3.88 -11.42
CA LEU A 79 1.12 3.08 -12.63
C LEU A 79 0.18 1.87 -12.60
N LEU A 80 0.09 1.16 -11.48
CA LEU A 80 -0.80 0.01 -11.34
C LEU A 80 -2.27 0.42 -11.44
N SER A 81 -2.68 1.48 -10.74
CA SER A 81 -4.05 2.00 -10.82
C SER A 81 -4.41 2.42 -12.26
N ILE A 82 -3.50 3.12 -12.94
CA ILE A 82 -3.66 3.52 -14.34
C ILE A 82 -3.76 2.30 -15.25
N ALA A 83 -2.86 1.33 -15.09
CA ALA A 83 -2.81 0.14 -15.92
C ALA A 83 -4.06 -0.74 -15.80
N LEU A 84 -4.66 -0.82 -14.60
CA LEU A 84 -5.96 -1.48 -14.40
C LEU A 84 -7.08 -0.74 -15.13
N ARG A 85 -7.19 0.57 -14.92
CA ARG A 85 -8.25 1.41 -15.53
C ARG A 85 -8.18 1.41 -17.05
N GLN A 86 -6.98 1.37 -17.61
CA GLN A 86 -6.75 1.30 -19.06
C GLN A 86 -6.73 -0.12 -19.63
N LYS A 87 -7.00 -1.16 -18.80
CA LYS A 87 -7.00 -2.58 -19.19
C LYS A 87 -5.66 -3.04 -19.81
N TRP A 88 -4.55 -2.39 -19.44
CA TRP A 88 -3.19 -2.84 -19.77
C TRP A 88 -2.79 -4.07 -18.95
N ILE A 89 -3.41 -4.22 -17.79
CA ILE A 89 -3.37 -5.42 -16.97
C ILE A 89 -4.80 -5.86 -16.64
N ARG A 90 -4.98 -7.16 -16.49
CA ARG A 90 -6.20 -7.74 -15.91
C ARG A 90 -6.17 -7.60 -14.38
N ASP A 91 -7.32 -7.79 -13.76
CA ASP A 91 -7.49 -7.89 -12.30
C ASP A 91 -6.54 -8.91 -11.65
N ASN A 92 -6.29 -10.03 -12.31
CA ASN A 92 -5.34 -11.04 -11.85
C ASN A 92 -3.86 -10.66 -12.07
N GLY A 93 -3.57 -9.44 -12.53
CA GLY A 93 -2.23 -8.88 -12.73
C GLY A 93 -1.53 -9.31 -14.02
N ARG A 94 -2.21 -10.02 -14.93
CA ARG A 94 -1.63 -10.38 -16.23
C ARG A 94 -1.59 -9.18 -17.17
N ILE A 95 -0.42 -8.87 -17.74
CA ILE A 95 -0.27 -7.85 -18.79
C ILE A 95 -0.97 -8.32 -20.08
N THR A 96 -1.67 -7.40 -20.74
CA THR A 96 -2.50 -7.72 -21.91
C THR A 96 -1.77 -7.64 -23.24
N ASN A 97 -0.66 -6.90 -23.33
CA ASN A 97 0.15 -6.81 -24.54
C ASN A 97 1.10 -8.02 -24.72
N ARG A 98 1.60 -8.21 -25.94
CA ARG A 98 2.48 -9.35 -26.27
C ARG A 98 3.88 -9.22 -25.67
N GLN A 99 4.33 -7.99 -25.42
CA GLN A 99 5.66 -7.71 -24.87
C GLN A 99 5.76 -8.01 -23.37
N ASN A 100 4.64 -8.31 -22.69
CA ASN A 100 4.57 -8.50 -21.23
C ASN A 100 5.28 -7.37 -20.46
N LYS A 101 5.14 -6.14 -20.97
CA LYS A 101 5.80 -4.95 -20.41
C LYS A 101 4.95 -3.71 -20.61
N ILE A 102 4.84 -2.89 -19.57
CA ILE A 102 4.22 -1.57 -19.60
C ILE A 102 5.33 -0.54 -19.51
N GLU A 103 5.57 0.20 -20.58
CA GLU A 103 6.65 1.18 -20.63
C GLU A 103 6.13 2.59 -20.33
N VAL A 104 6.75 3.27 -19.37
CA VAL A 104 6.42 4.65 -19.02
C VAL A 104 7.32 5.62 -19.78
N ARG A 105 8.61 5.28 -19.87
CA ARG A 105 9.66 5.98 -20.63
C ARG A 105 10.66 4.95 -21.17
N PRO A 106 11.51 5.31 -22.13
CA PRO A 106 12.56 4.42 -22.63
C PRO A 106 13.27 3.69 -21.48
N GLN A 107 13.17 2.36 -21.47
CA GLN A 107 13.78 1.48 -20.46
C GLN A 107 13.24 1.56 -19.02
N VAL A 108 12.22 2.38 -18.75
CA VAL A 108 11.60 2.53 -17.41
C VAL A 108 10.14 2.11 -17.48
N GLY A 109 9.77 1.07 -16.72
CA GLY A 109 8.42 0.53 -16.74
C GLY A 109 8.18 -0.63 -15.77
N LEU A 110 7.18 -1.44 -16.07
CA LEU A 110 6.83 -2.65 -15.33
C LEU A 110 6.87 -3.87 -16.24
N GLY A 111 7.55 -4.92 -15.79
CA GLY A 111 7.41 -6.27 -16.35
C GLY A 111 6.38 -7.11 -15.59
N GLN A 112 6.08 -8.28 -16.14
CA GLN A 112 5.13 -9.22 -15.51
C GLN A 112 5.58 -9.66 -14.10
N GLU A 113 6.87 -9.91 -13.89
CA GLU A 113 7.43 -10.31 -12.58
C GLU A 113 7.35 -9.19 -11.54
N ASP A 114 7.46 -7.93 -11.97
CA ASP A 114 7.32 -6.78 -11.08
C ASP A 114 5.88 -6.69 -10.57
N ILE A 115 4.90 -6.91 -11.46
CA ILE A 115 3.49 -6.95 -11.07
C ILE A 115 3.22 -8.08 -10.09
N ARG A 116 3.82 -9.27 -10.29
CA ARG A 116 3.66 -10.38 -9.34
C ARG A 116 4.18 -10.03 -7.94
N LYS A 117 5.34 -9.39 -7.85
CA LYS A 117 5.91 -8.93 -6.57
C LYS A 117 5.03 -7.87 -5.90
N LEU A 118 4.53 -6.90 -6.67
CA LEU A 118 3.61 -5.88 -6.17
C LEU A 118 2.26 -6.49 -5.72
N GLN A 119 1.73 -7.47 -6.47
CA GLN A 119 0.52 -8.20 -6.10
C GLN A 119 0.67 -8.94 -4.77
N MET A 120 1.79 -9.64 -4.56
CA MET A 120 2.07 -10.31 -3.29
C MET A 120 2.10 -9.32 -2.13
N ALA A 121 2.75 -8.17 -2.31
CA ALA A 121 2.80 -7.11 -1.30
C ALA A 121 1.41 -6.56 -0.98
N LEU A 122 0.62 -6.24 -1.99
CA LEU A 122 -0.76 -5.76 -1.83
C LEU A 122 -1.66 -6.80 -1.17
N ALA A 123 -1.55 -8.07 -1.57
CA ALA A 123 -2.33 -9.16 -0.99
C ALA A 123 -2.02 -9.32 0.49
N ALA A 124 -0.74 -9.25 0.87
CA ALA A 124 -0.29 -9.34 2.25
C ALA A 124 -0.87 -8.21 3.14
N ILE A 125 -0.86 -6.97 2.65
CA ILE A 125 -1.43 -5.79 3.33
C ILE A 125 -2.95 -5.90 3.41
N LYS A 126 -3.61 -6.14 2.27
CA LYS A 126 -5.07 -6.26 2.16
C LYS A 126 -5.61 -7.36 3.07
N THR A 127 -4.91 -8.48 3.18
CA THR A 127 -5.27 -9.60 4.07
C THR A 127 -5.18 -9.21 5.54
N GLY A 128 -4.10 -8.55 5.94
CA GLY A 128 -3.97 -8.05 7.32
C GLY A 128 -5.08 -7.09 7.70
N VAL A 129 -5.44 -6.17 6.79
CA VAL A 129 -6.55 -5.23 6.99
C VAL A 129 -7.89 -5.97 7.08
N LYS A 130 -8.18 -6.90 6.15
CA LYS A 130 -9.42 -7.70 6.16
C LYS A 130 -9.60 -8.47 7.47
N LEU A 131 -8.57 -9.16 7.94
CA LEU A 131 -8.64 -9.96 9.17
C LEU A 131 -8.77 -9.08 10.42
N LEU A 132 -8.07 -7.94 10.48
CA LEU A 132 -8.25 -6.98 11.57
C LEU A 132 -9.69 -6.45 11.65
N MET A 133 -10.26 -6.04 10.51
CA MET A 133 -11.64 -5.55 10.45
C MET A 133 -12.64 -6.63 10.83
N SER A 134 -12.41 -7.89 10.41
CA SER A 134 -13.22 -9.04 10.81
C SER A 134 -13.20 -9.28 12.32
N LYS A 135 -12.03 -9.21 12.98
CA LYS A 135 -11.91 -9.34 14.44
C LYS A 135 -12.64 -8.24 15.20
N LEU A 136 -12.58 -7.02 14.68
CA LEU A 136 -13.31 -5.88 15.25
C LEU A 136 -14.79 -5.86 14.87
N LYS A 137 -15.23 -6.72 13.95
CA LYS A 137 -16.59 -6.76 13.38
C LYS A 137 -17.04 -5.41 12.82
N LEU A 138 -16.11 -4.70 12.18
CA LEU A 138 -16.36 -3.39 11.57
C LEU A 138 -16.41 -3.50 10.06
N ASP A 139 -17.27 -2.69 9.46
CA ASP A 139 -17.23 -2.37 8.05
C ASP A 139 -16.23 -1.25 7.76
N TYR A 140 -15.71 -1.19 6.53
CA TYR A 140 -14.78 -0.13 6.11
C TYR A 140 -15.42 1.27 6.15
N SER A 141 -16.74 1.37 5.93
CA SER A 141 -17.47 2.64 6.00
C SER A 141 -17.54 3.21 7.42
N GLU A 142 -17.37 2.37 8.45
CA GLU A 142 -17.34 2.76 9.86
C GLU A 142 -15.97 3.30 10.29
N LEU A 143 -14.98 3.32 9.40
CA LEU A 143 -13.67 3.91 9.70
C LEU A 143 -13.76 5.43 9.78
N ASP A 144 -13.40 5.99 10.94
CA ASP A 144 -13.30 7.43 11.15
C ASP A 144 -12.06 8.02 10.49
N THR A 145 -10.92 7.32 10.57
CA THR A 145 -9.62 7.81 10.09
C THR A 145 -8.67 6.66 9.79
N ILE A 146 -7.90 6.78 8.71
CA ILE A 146 -6.74 5.93 8.40
C ILE A 146 -5.47 6.76 8.57
N TYR A 147 -4.63 6.39 9.53
CA TYR A 147 -3.32 6.99 9.70
C TYR A 147 -2.27 6.22 8.90
N LEU A 148 -1.58 6.90 7.99
CA LEU A 148 -0.50 6.34 7.20
C LEU A 148 0.85 6.87 7.67
N ALA A 149 1.70 5.95 8.11
CA ALA A 149 3.07 6.21 8.51
C ALA A 149 4.07 5.55 7.54
N GLY A 150 5.29 6.05 7.52
CA GLY A 150 6.39 5.46 6.75
C GLY A 150 6.72 6.19 5.44
N ALA A 151 7.42 5.48 4.55
CA ALA A 151 8.16 6.08 3.43
C ALA A 151 7.29 6.50 2.23
N PHE A 152 6.00 6.15 2.20
CA PHE A 152 5.09 6.59 1.13
C PHE A 152 4.93 8.13 1.07
N GLY A 153 5.29 8.85 2.14
CA GLY A 153 5.28 10.31 2.16
C GLY A 153 3.88 10.91 1.95
N THR A 154 3.81 12.23 1.75
CA THR A 154 2.57 12.97 1.44
C THR A 154 2.15 12.89 -0.03
N GLU A 155 2.96 12.25 -0.89
CA GLU A 155 2.79 12.23 -2.34
C GLU A 155 2.00 11.02 -2.84
N LEU A 156 1.61 10.09 -1.95
CA LEU A 156 0.79 8.95 -2.31
C LEU A 156 -0.60 9.42 -2.75
N ASN A 157 -0.98 9.10 -3.98
CA ASN A 157 -2.34 9.33 -4.45
C ASN A 157 -3.32 8.36 -3.79
N ILE A 158 -4.18 8.90 -2.92
CA ILE A 158 -5.14 8.11 -2.13
C ILE A 158 -6.13 7.35 -3.01
N HIS A 159 -6.64 7.97 -4.08
CA HIS A 159 -7.57 7.30 -4.99
C HIS A 159 -6.89 6.11 -5.68
N HIS A 160 -5.67 6.28 -6.18
CA HIS A 160 -4.94 5.19 -6.82
C HIS A 160 -4.61 4.05 -5.83
N ALA A 161 -4.29 4.40 -4.58
CA ALA A 161 -4.09 3.41 -3.52
C ALA A 161 -5.38 2.61 -3.22
N MET A 162 -6.54 3.26 -3.27
CA MET A 162 -7.84 2.58 -3.11
C MET A 162 -8.19 1.70 -4.31
N ASP A 163 -7.90 2.15 -5.54
CA ASP A 163 -8.17 1.41 -6.78
C ASP A 163 -7.48 0.05 -6.81
N ILE A 164 -6.21 0.00 -6.41
CA ILE A 164 -5.42 -1.25 -6.37
C ILE A 164 -5.68 -2.08 -5.11
N GLY A 165 -6.49 -1.56 -4.19
CA GLY A 165 -6.78 -2.18 -2.90
C GLY A 165 -5.61 -2.19 -1.93
N LEU A 166 -4.74 -1.17 -1.98
CA LEU A 166 -3.79 -0.89 -0.90
C LEU A 166 -4.51 -0.30 0.32
N LEU A 167 -5.50 0.57 0.07
CA LEU A 167 -6.33 1.19 1.11
C LEU A 167 -7.83 0.84 0.92
N PRO A 168 -8.60 0.71 2.01
CA PRO A 168 -10.06 0.62 1.94
C PRO A 168 -10.67 1.85 1.25
N GLN A 169 -11.78 1.62 0.54
CA GLN A 169 -12.56 2.69 -0.08
C GLN A 169 -13.31 3.49 1.00
N ILE A 170 -12.78 4.65 1.35
CA ILE A 170 -13.36 5.61 2.29
C ILE A 170 -13.22 7.03 1.73
N ASP A 171 -13.82 8.01 2.41
CA ASP A 171 -13.56 9.42 2.10
C ASP A 171 -12.04 9.71 2.18
N PRO A 172 -11.39 10.18 1.09
CA PRO A 172 -9.98 10.54 1.10
C PRO A 172 -9.58 11.53 2.19
N ALA A 173 -10.50 12.40 2.63
CA ALA A 173 -10.25 13.35 3.71
C ALA A 173 -10.00 12.67 5.07
N LYS A 174 -10.42 11.41 5.22
CA LYS A 174 -10.16 10.59 6.41
C LYS A 174 -8.79 9.92 6.39
N VAL A 175 -7.99 10.08 5.34
CA VAL A 175 -6.63 9.52 5.27
C VAL A 175 -5.61 10.58 5.68
N VAL A 176 -4.88 10.31 6.76
CA VAL A 176 -3.94 11.27 7.37
C VAL A 176 -2.53 10.72 7.34
N PHE A 177 -1.62 11.43 6.66
CA PHE A 177 -0.20 11.11 6.67
C PHE A 177 0.47 11.65 7.93
N ILE A 178 1.09 10.77 8.71
CA ILE A 178 1.76 11.14 9.98
C ILE A 178 3.29 11.02 9.90
N GLY A 179 3.83 10.74 8.71
CA GLY A 179 5.26 10.63 8.45
C GLY A 179 5.92 9.48 9.23
N ASN A 180 7.12 9.71 9.76
CA ASN A 180 7.83 8.70 10.56
C ASN A 180 7.31 8.72 12.01
N ALA A 181 6.20 8.02 12.23
CA ALA A 181 5.57 7.88 13.54
C ALA A 181 6.48 7.28 14.61
N SER A 182 7.40 6.37 14.22
CA SER A 182 8.37 5.77 15.13
C SER A 182 9.35 6.81 15.67
N LEU A 183 9.96 7.60 14.78
CA LEU A 183 10.87 8.68 15.17
C LEU A 183 10.16 9.77 15.96
N ALA A 184 8.95 10.17 15.54
CA ALA A 184 8.14 11.14 16.27
C ALA A 184 7.81 10.63 17.69
N GLY A 185 7.40 9.37 17.82
CA GLY A 185 7.15 8.71 19.10
C GLY A 185 8.40 8.67 19.98
N ALA A 186 9.55 8.28 19.44
CA ALA A 186 10.82 8.27 20.17
C ALA A 186 11.17 9.65 20.73
N ARG A 187 11.02 10.71 19.91
CA ARG A 187 11.24 12.10 20.34
C ARG A 187 10.27 12.52 21.45
N CYS A 188 8.98 12.21 21.32
CA CYS A 188 7.98 12.51 22.35
C CYS A 188 8.27 11.82 23.68
N LEU A 189 8.82 10.60 23.62
CA LEU A 189 9.07 9.77 24.80
C LEU A 189 10.43 10.04 25.45
N LEU A 190 11.40 10.60 24.73
CA LEU A 190 12.80 10.72 25.15
C LEU A 190 12.97 11.35 26.54
N LEU A 191 12.22 12.43 26.83
CA LEU A 191 12.27 13.15 28.11
C LEU A 191 10.94 13.14 28.87
N ASN A 192 9.88 12.53 28.33
CA ASN A 192 8.55 12.55 28.93
C ASN A 192 8.27 11.26 29.73
N TYR A 193 8.80 11.19 30.97
CA TYR A 193 8.63 10.04 31.86
C TYR A 193 7.16 9.69 32.17
N PRO A 194 6.27 10.65 32.49
CA PRO A 194 4.86 10.34 32.71
C PRO A 194 4.19 9.72 31.48
N LEU A 195 4.46 10.25 30.29
CA LEU A 195 3.94 9.71 29.04
C LEU A 195 4.48 8.31 28.75
N ARG A 196 5.77 8.05 28.99
CA ARG A 196 6.35 6.70 28.89
C ARG A 196 5.61 5.70 29.77
N LYS A 197 5.42 6.03 31.06
CA LYS A 197 4.70 5.14 32.00
C LYS A 197 3.27 4.87 31.53
N LYS A 198 2.57 5.90 31.05
CA LYS A 198 1.23 5.77 30.45
C LYS A 198 1.27 4.86 29.22
N LEU A 199 2.18 5.10 28.27
CA LEU A 199 2.28 4.31 27.04
C LEU A 199 2.57 2.83 27.31
N THR A 200 3.48 2.53 28.24
CA THR A 200 3.79 1.14 28.63
C THR A 200 2.56 0.39 29.15
N ALA A 201 1.67 1.08 29.89
CA ALA A 201 0.40 0.49 30.30
C ALA A 201 -0.58 0.28 29.13
N TRP A 202 -0.55 1.14 28.10
CA TRP A 202 -1.36 0.98 26.90
C TRP A 202 -0.89 -0.16 25.99
N VAL A 203 0.43 -0.31 25.81
CA VAL A 203 1.01 -1.40 24.99
C VAL A 203 0.54 -2.77 25.49
N LYS A 204 0.43 -2.96 26.81
CA LYS A 204 -0.08 -4.21 27.42
C LYS A 204 -1.54 -4.52 27.08
N LYS A 205 -2.32 -3.55 26.61
CA LYS A 205 -3.73 -3.72 26.23
C LYS A 205 -3.89 -4.03 24.74
N ILE A 206 -2.83 -3.94 23.94
CA ILE A 206 -2.88 -4.24 22.51
C ILE A 206 -3.02 -5.76 22.34
N LYS A 207 -4.12 -6.18 21.71
CA LYS A 207 -4.35 -7.57 21.32
C LYS A 207 -3.59 -7.83 20.01
N PHE A 208 -2.65 -8.76 20.03
CA PHE A 208 -1.93 -9.15 18.82
C PHE A 208 -2.73 -10.19 18.03
N LEU A 209 -3.00 -9.88 16.75
CA LEU A 209 -3.59 -10.81 15.80
C LEU A 209 -2.48 -11.51 15.02
N SER A 210 -2.26 -12.79 15.29
CA SER A 210 -1.31 -13.62 14.54
C SER A 210 -1.94 -14.11 13.23
N LEU A 211 -1.65 -13.44 12.11
CA LEU A 211 -2.26 -13.79 10.81
C LEU A 211 -2.05 -15.26 10.43
N ALA A 212 -0.87 -15.81 10.71
CA ALA A 212 -0.52 -17.19 10.37
C ALA A 212 -1.34 -18.24 11.14
N GLN A 213 -1.97 -17.85 12.26
CA GLN A 213 -2.81 -18.74 13.07
C GLN A 213 -4.30 -18.62 12.71
N GLU A 214 -4.68 -17.65 11.88
CA GLU A 214 -6.05 -17.46 11.46
C GLU A 214 -6.42 -18.48 10.37
N LYS A 215 -7.47 -19.26 10.62
CA LYS A 215 -7.95 -20.29 9.68
C LYS A 215 -8.27 -19.72 8.30
N GLU A 216 -8.75 -18.48 8.24
CA GLU A 216 -9.15 -17.79 7.01
C GLU A 216 -7.98 -17.12 6.27
N PHE A 217 -6.76 -17.15 6.81
CA PHE A 217 -5.63 -16.40 6.26
C PHE A 217 -5.31 -16.77 4.82
N GLN A 218 -5.13 -18.07 4.55
CA GLN A 218 -4.72 -18.54 3.23
C GLN A 218 -5.76 -18.20 2.16
N ASP A 219 -7.04 -18.44 2.44
CA ASP A 219 -8.14 -18.11 1.53
C ASP A 219 -8.26 -16.60 1.30
N THR A 220 -8.12 -15.81 2.37
CA THR A 220 -8.17 -14.35 2.28
C THR A 220 -6.99 -13.80 1.49
N PHE A 221 -5.81 -14.36 1.67
CA PHE A 221 -4.60 -14.01 0.93
C PHE A 221 -4.73 -14.31 -0.56
N LEU A 222 -5.14 -15.52 -0.91
CA LEU A 222 -5.34 -15.94 -2.30
C LEU A 222 -6.36 -15.06 -3.01
N LYS A 223 -7.50 -14.78 -2.36
CA LYS A 223 -8.52 -13.84 -2.89
C LYS A 223 -7.95 -12.43 -3.05
N SER A 224 -7.04 -12.01 -2.18
CA SER A 224 -6.45 -10.68 -2.18
C SER A 224 -5.32 -10.49 -3.20
N LEU A 225 -4.91 -11.54 -3.93
CA LEU A 225 -3.97 -11.44 -5.05
C LEU A 225 -4.57 -10.69 -6.25
N ASN A 226 -5.90 -10.70 -6.40
CA ASN A 226 -6.56 -9.89 -7.39
C ASN A 226 -6.41 -8.40 -7.03
N LEU A 227 -6.04 -7.62 -8.04
CA LEU A 227 -5.88 -6.18 -8.02
C LEU A 227 -7.25 -5.51 -8.17
N GLU A 228 -8.02 -5.58 -7.09
CA GLU A 228 -9.35 -4.98 -6.99
C GLU A 228 -9.47 -4.12 -5.73
N PRO A 229 -10.38 -3.14 -5.69
CA PRO A 229 -10.69 -2.40 -4.48
C PRO A 229 -11.17 -3.31 -3.34
N PHE A 230 -11.15 -2.80 -2.11
CA PHE A 230 -11.82 -3.50 -1.01
C PHE A 230 -13.33 -3.62 -1.28
N PRO A 231 -13.97 -4.73 -0.84
CA PRO A 231 -15.40 -4.93 -1.04
C PRO A 231 -16.20 -3.85 -0.31
N GLN A 232 -17.22 -3.29 -0.98
CA GLN A 232 -18.18 -2.36 -0.38
C GLN A 232 -19.47 -3.12 -0.06
N LYS A 233 -20.00 -2.99 1.15
CA LYS A 233 -21.35 -3.49 1.49
C LYS A 233 -22.38 -2.76 0.61
N GLY A 234 -23.22 -3.52 -0.09
CA GLY A 234 -24.36 -2.97 -0.88
C GLY A 234 -24.14 -2.81 -2.38
N LYS A 235 -22.92 -2.92 -2.91
CA LYS A 235 -22.69 -3.04 -4.36
C LYS A 235 -22.49 -4.50 -4.74
N LYS A 236 -23.59 -5.20 -5.06
CA LYS A 236 -23.50 -6.45 -5.83
C LYS A 236 -22.72 -6.13 -7.11
N GLY A 237 -21.64 -6.87 -7.32
CA GLY A 237 -20.61 -6.56 -8.30
C GLY A 237 -21.15 -6.31 -9.70
N LYS A 238 -20.66 -5.23 -10.31
CA LYS A 238 -20.40 -5.10 -11.74
C LYS A 238 -19.27 -4.08 -11.87
N TYR A 239 -18.03 -4.56 -11.81
CA TYR A 239 -16.92 -3.89 -12.46
C TYR A 239 -16.66 -4.70 -13.74
N ILE A 240 -16.88 -4.08 -14.91
CA ILE A 240 -16.72 -4.67 -16.26
C ILE A 240 -15.39 -4.19 -16.85
#